data_AF-A0A652K579-F1
#
_entry.id   AF-A0A652K579-F1
#
_cell.length_a   1.000
_cell.length_b   1.000
_cell.length_c   1.000
_cell.angle_alpha   90.00
_cell.angle_beta   90.00
_cell.angle_gamma   90.00
#
_symmetry.space_group_name_H-M   'P 1'
#
loop_
_entity.id
_entity.type
_entity.pdbx_description
1 polymer ?
#
loop_
_entity_poly.entity_id
_entity_poly.type
_entity_poly.pdbx_seq_one_letter_code
_entity_poly.pdbx_strand_id
1 'polypeptide(L)'
;MTVGLVEFLNVRLDEDERDARANRGIFPSPGVDGDGCVWLHIRPGGNAVIARYAHPVEGYDDMAKLRNWADTNSGWTQARVLAEVDAKRRVLAHVTAELNDSGGDNPWWYADKLLPVLRLLALPYAEHPDYDEAWRP
;
A
#
# COMPACT_ATOMS: atom_id res chain seq x y z
N MET A 1 -22.37 -10.12 -1.84
CA MET A 1 -21.32 -9.69 -0.90
C MET A 1 -19.94 -9.82 -1.54
N THR A 2 -19.57 -11.01 -2.04
CA THR A 2 -18.23 -11.31 -2.58
C THR A 2 -17.85 -10.52 -3.83
N VAL A 3 -18.79 -10.31 -4.77
CA VAL A 3 -18.55 -9.54 -6.00
C VAL A 3 -18.11 -8.10 -5.69
N GLY A 4 -18.83 -7.39 -4.80
CA GLY A 4 -18.49 -6.01 -4.42
C GLY A 4 -17.14 -5.89 -3.68
N LEU A 5 -16.80 -6.87 -2.83
CA LEU A 5 -15.50 -6.89 -2.15
C LEU A 5 -14.33 -7.13 -3.13
N VAL A 6 -14.52 -8.03 -4.11
CA VAL A 6 -13.51 -8.29 -5.16
C VAL A 6 -13.32 -7.07 -6.05
N GLU A 7 -14.40 -6.41 -6.47
CA GLU A 7 -14.34 -5.16 -7.25
C GLU A 7 -13.61 -4.06 -6.47
N PHE A 8 -13.97 -3.84 -5.20
CA PHE A 8 -13.31 -2.88 -4.32
C PHE A 8 -11.80 -3.14 -4.23
N LEU A 9 -11.39 -4.39 -3.96
CA LEU A 9 -9.98 -4.76 -3.87
C LEU A 9 -9.22 -4.52 -5.19
N ASN A 10 -9.82 -4.84 -6.35
CA ASN A 10 -9.17 -4.57 -7.64
C ASN A 10 -8.92 -3.07 -7.83
N VAL A 11 -9.93 -2.22 -7.57
CA VAL A 11 -9.77 -0.77 -7.68
C VAL A 11 -8.68 -0.27 -6.75
N ARG A 12 -8.66 -0.69 -5.47
CA ARG A 12 -7.64 -0.24 -4.52
C ARG A 12 -6.23 -0.68 -4.89
N LEU A 13 -6.06 -1.91 -5.38
CA LEU A 13 -4.77 -2.41 -5.85
C LEU A 13 -4.29 -1.67 -7.11
N ASP A 14 -5.19 -1.25 -7.99
CA ASP A 14 -4.87 -0.40 -9.14
C ASP A 14 -4.39 0.99 -8.71
N GLU A 15 -5.01 1.56 -7.68
CA GLU A 15 -4.57 2.84 -7.10
C GLU A 15 -3.20 2.72 -6.43
N ASP A 16 -2.98 1.69 -5.61
CA ASP A 16 -1.69 1.42 -4.98
C ASP A 16 -0.58 1.25 -6.03
N GLU A 17 -0.86 0.51 -7.12
CA GLU A 17 0.09 0.36 -8.23
C GLU A 17 0.36 1.70 -8.94
N ARG A 18 -0.70 2.45 -9.25
CA ARG A 18 -0.58 3.76 -9.92
C ARG A 18 0.24 4.72 -9.07
N ASP A 19 -0.05 4.80 -7.79
CA ASP A 19 0.63 5.69 -6.84
C ASP A 19 2.09 5.26 -6.66
N ALA A 20 2.36 3.96 -6.55
CA ALA A 20 3.72 3.43 -6.51
C ALA A 20 4.49 3.71 -7.81
N ARG A 21 3.85 3.65 -8.98
CA ARG A 21 4.50 3.95 -10.28
C ARG A 21 4.72 5.44 -10.51
N ALA A 22 3.75 6.27 -10.13
CA ALA A 22 3.80 7.73 -10.28
C ALA A 22 4.84 8.36 -9.34
N ASN A 23 4.98 7.81 -8.14
CA ASN A 23 6.00 8.22 -7.16
C ASN A 23 7.35 7.57 -7.49
N ARG A 24 7.95 7.95 -8.63
CA ARG A 24 9.35 7.66 -8.93
C ARG A 24 10.25 8.34 -7.90
N GLY A 25 10.58 7.61 -6.86
CA GLY A 25 11.47 8.05 -5.80
C GLY A 25 10.74 8.83 -4.73
N ILE A 26 11.20 8.62 -3.50
CA ILE A 26 10.91 9.51 -2.38
C ILE A 26 11.32 10.91 -2.85
N PHE A 27 10.34 11.79 -2.99
CA PHE A 27 10.60 13.21 -3.18
C PHE A 27 10.75 13.79 -1.78
N PRO A 28 11.98 13.98 -1.26
CA PRO A 28 12.14 15.04 -0.29
C PRO A 28 11.62 16.29 -1.00
N SER A 29 10.49 16.81 -0.53
CA SER A 29 10.20 18.22 -0.70
C SER A 29 10.86 18.88 0.50
N PRO A 30 12.14 19.31 0.40
CA PRO A 30 12.78 20.01 1.49
C PRO A 30 12.04 21.33 1.67
N GLY A 31 11.07 21.35 2.59
CA GLY A 31 10.76 22.59 3.28
C GLY A 31 11.90 22.85 4.24
N VAL A 32 12.51 24.03 4.16
CA VAL A 32 13.38 24.53 5.21
C VAL A 32 12.53 25.48 6.04
N ASP A 33 12.30 25.18 7.32
CA ASP A 33 11.66 26.16 8.21
C ASP A 33 12.66 27.26 8.60
N GLY A 34 12.18 28.31 9.30
CA GLY A 34 13.04 29.41 9.76
C GLY A 34 14.19 29.00 10.67
N ASP A 35 14.19 27.75 11.16
CA ASP A 35 15.19 27.18 12.05
C ASP A 35 16.19 26.25 11.32
N GLY A 36 16.06 26.08 10.00
CA GLY A 36 16.96 25.24 9.21
C GLY A 36 16.64 23.74 9.21
N CYS A 37 15.47 23.31 9.69
CA CYS A 37 15.07 21.90 9.65
C CYS A 37 14.61 21.50 8.25
N VAL A 38 14.99 20.29 7.81
CA VAL A 38 14.52 19.70 6.54
C VAL A 38 13.35 18.76 6.82
N TRP A 39 12.24 19.00 6.15
CA TRP A 39 11.08 18.12 6.19
C TRP A 39 11.15 17.08 5.07
N LEU A 40 11.11 15.79 5.41
CA LEU A 40 10.91 14.73 4.42
C LEU A 40 9.42 14.36 4.38
N HIS A 41 8.78 14.59 3.23
CA HIS A 41 7.42 14.13 3.00
C HIS A 41 7.48 12.71 2.42
N ILE A 42 7.36 11.70 3.28
CA ILE A 42 7.17 10.32 2.80
C ILE A 42 5.66 10.13 2.67
N ARG A 43 5.16 10.04 1.44
CA ARG A 43 3.74 9.75 1.17
C ARG A 43 3.58 8.29 0.71
N PRO A 44 3.06 7.40 1.55
CA PRO A 44 2.35 6.21 1.10
C PRO A 44 0.84 6.50 1.14
N GLY A 45 0.14 6.34 0.01
CA GLY A 45 -1.30 6.05 -0.04
C GLY A 45 -2.25 6.80 0.92
N GLY A 46 -2.03 8.10 1.18
CA GLY A 46 -3.02 8.94 1.88
C GLY A 46 -2.62 9.55 3.23
N ASN A 47 -1.49 9.21 3.85
CA ASN A 47 -1.03 9.93 5.06
C ASN A 47 0.47 10.17 5.07
N ALA A 48 0.87 11.44 5.10
CA ALA A 48 2.27 11.84 5.12
C ALA A 48 2.94 11.48 6.45
N VAL A 49 3.98 10.64 6.42
CA VAL A 49 4.90 10.52 7.56
C VAL A 49 5.82 11.72 7.52
N ILE A 50 5.66 12.62 8.49
CA ILE A 50 6.53 13.77 8.71
C ILE A 50 7.70 13.30 9.57
N ALA A 51 8.81 12.91 8.94
CA ALA A 51 10.06 12.79 9.68
C ALA A 51 10.66 14.20 9.80
N ARG A 52 10.67 14.75 11.03
CA ARG A 52 11.36 16.01 11.33
C ARG A 52 12.84 15.70 11.55
N TYR A 53 13.72 16.18 10.68
CA TYR A 53 15.15 16.11 10.91
C TYR A 53 15.71 17.53 11.07
N ALA A 54 16.19 17.84 12.27
CA ALA A 54 17.01 19.03 12.49
C ALA A 54 18.44 18.70 12.06
N HIS A 55 18.80 19.07 10.83
CA HIS A 55 20.18 18.95 10.40
C HIS A 55 20.97 20.16 10.94
N PRO A 56 22.07 19.98 11.69
CA PRO A 56 22.95 21.10 12.02
C PRO A 56 23.57 21.63 10.73
N VAL A 57 23.44 22.93 10.48
CA VAL A 57 23.73 23.61 9.21
C VAL A 57 25.20 23.46 8.79
N GLU A 58 25.59 22.33 8.19
CA GLU A 58 26.84 22.16 7.43
C GLU A 58 26.59 21.24 6.24
N GLY A 59 26.52 21.84 5.04
CA GLY A 59 26.64 21.13 3.77
C GLY A 59 25.31 20.66 3.16
N TYR A 60 24.89 21.32 2.08
CA TYR A 60 23.79 20.89 1.19
C TYR A 60 24.06 19.57 0.44
N ASP A 61 25.19 18.90 0.68
CA ASP A 61 25.61 17.63 0.05
C ASP A 61 24.85 16.39 0.58
N ASP A 62 24.02 16.52 1.63
CA ASP A 62 23.38 15.39 2.29
C ASP A 62 22.02 14.98 1.72
N MET A 63 21.52 15.68 0.69
CA MET A 63 20.29 15.28 -0.03
C MET A 63 20.43 13.91 -0.69
N ALA A 64 21.65 13.56 -1.15
CA ALA A 64 21.95 12.24 -1.66
C ALA A 64 21.89 11.18 -0.55
N LYS A 65 22.38 11.48 0.66
CA LYS A 65 22.32 10.55 1.81
C LYS A 65 20.91 10.42 2.38
N LEU A 66 20.12 11.49 2.41
CA LEU A 66 18.70 11.44 2.78
C LEU A 66 17.89 10.61 1.79
N ARG A 67 18.14 10.77 0.48
CA ARG A 67 17.54 9.92 -0.55
C ARG A 67 17.97 8.46 -0.38
N ASN A 68 19.26 8.22 -0.19
CA ASN A 68 19.79 6.88 0.02
C ASN A 68 19.23 6.24 1.30
N TRP A 69 19.09 6.98 2.41
CA TRP A 69 18.51 6.51 3.68
C TRP A 69 17.02 6.20 3.54
N ALA A 70 16.27 7.06 2.84
CA ALA A 70 14.86 6.83 2.60
C ALA A 70 14.65 5.58 1.72
N ASP A 71 15.54 5.35 0.75
CA ASP A 71 15.57 4.17 -0.13
C ASP A 71 16.10 2.90 0.57
N THR A 72 17.04 2.99 1.51
CA THR A 72 17.69 1.82 2.15
C THR A 72 17.14 1.45 3.52
N ASN A 73 16.63 2.41 4.30
CA ASN A 73 16.41 2.23 5.74
C ASN A 73 14.93 2.21 6.15
N SER A 74 14.03 2.59 5.26
CA SER A 74 12.59 2.51 5.51
C SER A 74 12.01 1.11 5.21
N GLY A 75 12.71 0.31 4.40
CA GLY A 75 12.19 -0.97 3.89
C GLY A 75 11.01 -0.81 2.93
N TRP A 76 10.59 0.41 2.59
CA TRP A 76 9.45 0.74 1.72
C TRP A 76 9.95 1.21 0.35
N THR A 77 10.66 0.34 -0.37
CA THR A 77 11.09 0.65 -1.74
C THR A 77 9.90 0.57 -2.70
N GLN A 78 9.92 1.38 -3.76
CA GLN A 78 8.94 1.29 -4.85
C GLN A 78 8.81 -0.16 -5.38
N ALA A 79 9.94 -0.84 -5.54
CA ALA A 79 9.98 -2.22 -6.00
C ALA A 79 9.26 -3.18 -5.03
N ARG A 80 9.41 -2.99 -3.71
CA ARG A 80 8.70 -3.79 -2.72
C ARG A 80 7.19 -3.55 -2.76
N VAL A 81 6.75 -2.30 -2.82
CA VAL A 81 5.30 -1.97 -2.88
C VAL A 81 4.67 -2.60 -4.12
N LEU A 82 5.32 -2.50 -5.28
CA LEU A 82 4.85 -3.15 -6.50
C LEU A 82 4.81 -4.69 -6.38
N ALA A 83 5.80 -5.29 -5.72
CA ALA A 83 5.81 -6.73 -5.46
C ALA A 83 4.68 -7.15 -4.50
N GLU A 84 4.35 -6.33 -3.50
CA GLU A 84 3.22 -6.57 -2.60
C GLU A 84 1.88 -6.47 -3.33
N VAL A 85 1.71 -5.48 -4.22
CA VAL A 85 0.50 -5.38 -5.06
C VAL A 85 0.35 -6.61 -5.97
N ASP A 86 1.42 -7.02 -6.66
CA ASP A 86 1.41 -8.23 -7.50
C ASP A 86 1.06 -9.49 -6.68
N ALA A 87 1.64 -9.64 -5.49
CA ALA A 87 1.31 -10.75 -4.60
C ALA A 87 -0.17 -10.76 -4.20
N LYS A 88 -0.73 -9.61 -3.80
CA LYS A 88 -2.14 -9.49 -3.43
C LYS A 88 -3.07 -9.76 -4.62
N ARG A 89 -2.72 -9.32 -5.84
CA ARG A 89 -3.47 -9.64 -7.06
C ARG A 89 -3.50 -11.14 -7.35
N ARG A 90 -2.38 -11.84 -7.15
CA ARG A 90 -2.32 -13.31 -7.31
C ARG A 90 -3.20 -14.03 -6.30
N VAL A 91 -3.18 -13.59 -5.03
CA VAL A 91 -4.09 -14.13 -4.00
C VAL A 91 -5.54 -13.90 -4.39
N LEU A 92 -5.90 -12.68 -4.80
CA LEU A 92 -7.26 -12.32 -5.22
C LEU A 92 -7.72 -13.16 -6.41
N ALA A 93 -6.87 -13.33 -7.44
CA ALA A 93 -7.16 -14.14 -8.60
C ALA A 93 -7.37 -15.61 -8.23
N HIS A 94 -6.52 -16.16 -7.36
CA HIS A 94 -6.64 -17.54 -6.92
C HIS A 94 -7.93 -17.76 -6.12
N VAL A 95 -8.20 -16.93 -5.12
CA VAL A 95 -9.43 -17.00 -4.32
C VAL A 95 -10.67 -16.83 -5.18
N THR A 96 -10.67 -15.89 -6.13
CA THR A 96 -11.82 -15.65 -7.00
C THR A 96 -12.05 -16.82 -7.96
N ALA A 97 -10.99 -17.46 -8.47
CA ALA A 97 -11.11 -18.67 -9.28
C ALA A 97 -11.74 -19.81 -8.48
N GLU A 98 -11.27 -20.07 -7.26
CA GLU A 98 -11.81 -21.11 -6.37
C GLU A 98 -13.27 -20.84 -5.96
N LEU A 99 -13.64 -19.57 -5.73
CA LEU A 99 -15.01 -19.19 -5.39
C LEU A 99 -15.98 -19.32 -6.58
N ASN A 100 -15.48 -19.15 -7.81
CA ASN A 100 -16.28 -19.26 -9.02
C ASN A 100 -16.34 -20.69 -9.58
N ASP A 101 -15.45 -21.58 -9.15
CA ASP A 101 -15.49 -22.99 -9.51
C ASP A 101 -16.67 -23.70 -8.83
N SER A 102 -17.84 -23.52 -9.44
CA SER A 102 -19.11 -24.10 -9.01
C SER A 102 -19.23 -25.59 -9.36
N GLY A 103 -18.22 -26.16 -10.03
CA GLY A 103 -18.25 -27.51 -10.62
C GLY A 103 -17.13 -28.45 -10.20
N GLY A 104 -16.13 -27.97 -9.44
CA GLY A 104 -15.05 -28.80 -8.90
C GLY A 104 -15.46 -29.61 -7.67
N ASP A 105 -14.64 -30.61 -7.33
CA ASP A 105 -14.74 -31.43 -6.10
C ASP A 105 -14.58 -30.61 -4.80
N ASN A 106 -14.47 -29.28 -4.89
CA ASN A 106 -14.34 -28.42 -3.74
C ASN A 106 -15.64 -28.42 -2.93
N PRO A 107 -15.59 -28.87 -1.66
CA PRO A 107 -16.77 -28.88 -0.83
C PRO A 107 -17.33 -27.47 -0.64
N TRP A 108 -18.65 -27.34 -0.52
CA TRP A 108 -19.35 -26.07 -0.26
C TRP A 108 -18.81 -25.27 0.94
N TRP A 109 -18.18 -25.94 1.93
CA TRP A 109 -17.55 -25.29 3.08
C TRP A 109 -16.19 -24.63 2.75
N TYR A 110 -15.60 -24.92 1.59
CA TYR A 110 -14.33 -24.36 1.15
C TYR A 110 -14.44 -22.85 0.88
N ALA A 111 -15.56 -22.43 0.29
CA ALA A 111 -15.87 -21.01 0.08
C ALA A 111 -15.91 -20.19 1.38
N ASP A 112 -16.45 -20.78 2.46
CA ASP A 112 -16.52 -20.14 3.79
C ASP A 112 -15.12 -19.88 4.39
N LYS A 113 -14.10 -20.63 3.97
CA LYS A 113 -12.70 -20.44 4.40
C LYS A 113 -11.98 -19.36 3.61
N LEU A 114 -12.42 -19.07 2.39
CA LEU A 114 -11.76 -18.11 1.51
C LEU A 114 -12.27 -16.68 1.69
N LEU A 115 -13.53 -16.50 2.08
CA LEU A 115 -14.09 -15.16 2.33
C LEU A 115 -13.31 -14.36 3.40
N PRO A 116 -12.87 -14.95 4.54
CA PRO A 116 -12.02 -14.26 5.50
C PRO A 116 -10.70 -13.74 4.92
N VAL A 117 -10.11 -14.45 3.94
CA VAL A 117 -8.87 -14.00 3.28
C VAL A 117 -9.11 -12.70 2.53
N LEU A 118 -10.23 -12.59 1.79
CA LEU A 118 -10.60 -11.35 1.10
C LEU A 118 -10.85 -10.20 2.07
N ARG A 119 -11.51 -10.46 3.20
CA ARG A 119 -11.75 -9.45 4.24
C ARG A 119 -10.45 -8.94 4.86
N LEU A 120 -9.50 -9.84 5.13
CA LEU A 120 -8.18 -9.47 5.64
C LEU A 120 -7.39 -8.63 4.63
N LEU A 121 -7.49 -8.92 3.33
CA LEU A 121 -6.88 -8.09 2.28
C LEU A 121 -7.49 -6.69 2.20
N ALA A 122 -8.74 -6.51 2.64
CA ALA A 122 -9.43 -5.23 2.61
C ALA A 122 -9.17 -4.37 3.85
N LEU A 123 -8.66 -4.95 4.95
CA LEU A 123 -8.38 -4.23 6.19
C LEU A 123 -7.52 -2.96 6.05
N PRO A 124 -6.47 -2.92 5.20
CA PRO A 124 -5.70 -1.70 5.00
C PRO A 124 -6.52 -0.51 4.48
N TYR A 125 -7.70 -0.78 3.90
CA TYR A 125 -8.59 0.22 3.32
C TYR A 125 -9.86 0.44 4.17
N ALA A 126 -9.88 0.00 5.44
CA ALA A 126 -11.07 0.09 6.30
C ALA A 126 -11.56 1.54 6.55
N GLU A 127 -10.67 2.52 6.43
CA GLU A 127 -11.00 3.95 6.57
C GLU A 127 -11.39 4.60 5.23
N HIS A 128 -11.44 3.84 4.13
CA HIS A 128 -11.82 4.36 2.83
C HIS A 128 -13.35 4.61 2.77
N PRO A 129 -13.84 5.74 2.23
CA PRO A 129 -15.28 6.03 2.18
C PRO A 129 -16.14 4.98 1.49
N ASP A 130 -15.58 4.29 0.49
CA ASP A 130 -16.24 3.22 -0.25
C ASP A 130 -16.11 1.84 0.43
N TYR A 131 -15.45 1.75 1.58
CA TYR A 131 -15.36 0.52 2.37
C TYR A 131 -16.71 0.21 3.02
N ASP A 132 -17.22 -1.00 2.82
CA ASP A 132 -18.42 -1.49 3.52
C ASP A 132 -18.00 -2.16 4.83
N GLU A 133 -18.53 -1.67 5.96
CA GLU A 133 -18.29 -2.24 7.29
C GLU A 133 -18.69 -3.72 7.40
N ALA A 134 -19.59 -4.22 6.56
CA ALA A 134 -19.91 -5.65 6.47
C ALA A 134 -18.74 -6.52 5.98
N TRP A 135 -17.68 -5.91 5.44
CA TRP A 135 -16.43 -6.59 5.05
C TRP A 135 -15.43 -6.68 6.20
N ARG A 136 -15.67 -6.02 7.34
CA ARG A 136 -14.80 -6.14 8.51
C ARG A 136 -14.87 -7.60 9.04
N PRO A 137 -13.72 -8.25 9.34
CA PRO A 137 -13.68 -9.62 9.85
C PRO A 137 -14.48 -9.85 11.13
#